data_AF-A0A0S7ZEA9-F1
#
_entry.id   AF-A0A0S7ZEA9-F1
#
_cell.length_a   1.000
_cell.length_b   1.000
_cell.length_c   1.000
_cell.angle_alpha   90.00
_cell.angle_beta   90.00
_cell.angle_gamma   90.00
#
_symmetry.space_group_name_H-M   'P 1'
#
loop_
_entity.id
_entity.type
_entity.pdbx_description
1 polymer ?
#
loop_
_entity_poly.entity_id
_entity_poly.type
_entity_poly.pdbx_seq_one_letter_code
_entity_poly.pdbx_strand_id
1 'polypeptide(L)'
;KRYAKDILILLDDINYFLKSIPTELSLIIQKIRFGRLKLPLVHENLEKAVSDIDRTGNRLSFSIIIASLLLSSAIIVQAKIGPFIKGYPVLGLAGFFTAAVMGILLLIGIIKSGRL
;
A
#
# COMPACT_ATOMS: atom_id res chain seq x y z
N LYS A 1 -34.12 -22.18 -50.95
CA LYS A 1 -32.69 -22.19 -51.33
C LYS A 1 -31.77 -21.34 -50.43
N ARG A 2 -32.28 -20.41 -49.60
CA ARG A 2 -31.46 -19.55 -48.72
C ARG A 2 -30.83 -20.31 -47.53
N TYR A 3 -31.64 -21.13 -46.84
CA TYR A 3 -31.21 -21.96 -45.70
C TYR A 3 -30.07 -22.94 -45.98
N ALA A 4 -29.98 -23.51 -47.19
CA ALA A 4 -28.90 -24.44 -47.55
C ALA A 4 -27.53 -23.74 -47.65
N LYS A 5 -27.52 -22.46 -48.05
CA LYS A 5 -26.30 -21.64 -48.10
C LYS A 5 -25.87 -21.26 -46.70
N ASP A 6 -26.81 -20.91 -45.83
CA ASP A 6 -26.54 -20.57 -44.44
C ASP A 6 -25.95 -21.77 -43.67
N ILE A 7 -26.43 -22.99 -43.94
CA ILE A 7 -25.87 -24.24 -43.36
C ILE A 7 -24.43 -24.49 -43.83
N LEU A 8 -24.12 -24.26 -45.11
CA LEU A 8 -22.76 -24.44 -45.63
C LEU A 8 -21.76 -23.45 -45.02
N ILE A 9 -22.19 -22.21 -44.79
CA ILE A 9 -21.36 -21.19 -44.14
C ILE A 9 -21.09 -21.58 -42.67
N LEU A 10 -22.12 -22.06 -41.95
CA LEU A 10 -21.97 -22.54 -40.58
C LEU A 10 -21.01 -23.74 -40.47
N LEU A 11 -21.03 -24.65 -41.44
CA LEU A 11 -20.11 -25.80 -41.45
C LEU A 11 -18.65 -25.37 -41.67
N ASP A 12 -18.43 -24.35 -42.50
CA ASP A 12 -17.09 -23.84 -42.77
C ASP A 12 -16.54 -23.06 -41.55
N ASP A 13 -17.39 -22.27 -40.89
CA ASP A 13 -17.06 -21.59 -39.63
C ASP A 13 -16.72 -22.59 -38.51
N ILE A 14 -17.47 -23.68 -38.39
CA ILE A 14 -17.20 -24.74 -37.40
C ILE A 14 -15.86 -25.43 -37.70
N ASN A 15 -15.58 -25.73 -38.96
CA ASN A 15 -14.33 -26.34 -39.38
C ASN A 15 -13.12 -25.41 -39.12
N TYR A 16 -13.29 -24.12 -39.38
CA TYR A 16 -12.30 -23.10 -39.06
C TYR A 16 -12.04 -23.03 -37.55
N PHE A 17 -13.10 -23.00 -36.74
CA PHE A 17 -13.02 -22.95 -35.28
C PHE A 17 -12.37 -24.20 -34.68
N LEU A 18 -12.72 -25.40 -35.17
CA LEU A 18 -12.09 -26.65 -34.74
C LEU A 18 -10.60 -26.71 -35.06
N LYS A 19 -10.15 -26.02 -36.12
CA LYS A 19 -8.73 -25.88 -36.47
C LYS A 19 -8.00 -24.81 -35.66
N SER A 20 -8.68 -23.75 -35.22
CA SER A 20 -8.05 -22.67 -34.45
C SER A 20 -7.93 -22.98 -32.95
N ILE A 21 -8.89 -23.69 -32.36
CA ILE A 21 -8.87 -24.11 -30.94
C ILE A 21 -7.54 -24.76 -30.50
N PRO A 22 -7.02 -25.81 -31.18
CA PRO A 22 -5.81 -26.48 -30.71
C PRO A 22 -4.60 -25.54 -30.74
N THR A 23 -4.54 -24.62 -31.70
CA THR A 23 -3.49 -23.59 -31.78
C THR A 23 -3.57 -22.65 -30.58
N GLU A 24 -4.75 -22.13 -30.25
CA GLU A 24 -4.92 -21.24 -29.09
C GLU A 24 -4.65 -21.93 -27.76
N LEU A 25 -5.14 -23.16 -27.57
CA LEU A 25 -4.85 -23.97 -26.40
C LEU A 25 -3.35 -24.28 -26.27
N SER A 26 -2.68 -24.57 -27.39
CA SER A 26 -1.23 -24.83 -27.39
C SER A 26 -0.44 -23.60 -26.94
N LEU A 27 -0.87 -22.38 -27.30
CA LEU A 27 -0.25 -21.13 -26.85
C LEU A 27 -0.45 -20.90 -25.35
N ILE A 28 -1.63 -21.22 -24.81
CA ILE A 28 -1.90 -21.14 -23.37
C ILE A 28 -1.07 -22.17 -22.61
N ILE A 29 -1.04 -23.42 -23.06
CA ILE A 29 -0.25 -24.50 -22.46
C ILE A 29 1.25 -24.18 -22.52
N GLN A 30 1.74 -23.60 -23.61
CA GLN A 30 3.12 -23.13 -23.70
C GLN A 30 3.39 -22.00 -22.70
N LYS A 31 2.50 -21.01 -22.59
CA LYS A 31 2.63 -19.94 -21.59
C LYS A 31 2.66 -20.49 -20.15
N ILE A 32 1.83 -21.50 -19.84
CA ILE A 32 1.84 -22.22 -18.56
C ILE A 32 3.15 -22.96 -18.36
N ARG A 33 3.58 -23.77 -19.33
CA ARG A 33 4.81 -24.58 -19.28
C ARG A 33 6.06 -23.73 -19.06
N PHE A 34 6.14 -22.57 -19.71
CA PHE A 34 7.27 -21.65 -19.56
C PHE A 34 7.12 -20.69 -18.36
N GLY A 35 6.08 -20.83 -17.52
CA GLY A 35 5.82 -19.91 -16.41
C GLY A 35 5.55 -18.46 -16.84
N ARG A 36 5.23 -18.23 -18.12
CA ARG A 36 4.98 -16.91 -18.73
C ARG A 36 3.51 -16.53 -18.73
N LEU A 37 2.65 -17.32 -18.07
CA LEU A 37 1.26 -16.98 -17.88
C LEU A 37 1.14 -15.79 -16.93
N LYS A 38 1.02 -14.59 -17.48
CA LYS A 38 0.71 -13.36 -16.73
C LYS A 38 -0.82 -13.23 -16.64
N LEU A 39 -1.39 -13.61 -15.50
CA LEU A 39 -2.78 -13.29 -15.18
C LEU A 39 -2.81 -11.88 -14.59
N PRO A 40 -3.45 -10.89 -15.23
CA PRO A 40 -3.64 -9.59 -14.61
C PRO A 40 -4.60 -9.76 -13.43
N LEU A 41 -4.05 -9.89 -12.23
CA LEU A 41 -4.82 -9.93 -11.00
C LEU A 41 -5.35 -8.52 -10.72
N VAL A 42 -6.50 -8.17 -11.29
CA VAL A 42 -7.21 -6.93 -10.93
C VAL A 42 -7.91 -7.16 -9.59
N HIS A 43 -7.19 -6.96 -8.50
CA HIS A 43 -7.77 -6.96 -7.16
C HIS A 43 -8.19 -5.53 -6.78
N GLU A 44 -9.48 -5.24 -6.83
CA GLU A 44 -10.03 -3.90 -6.51
C GLU A 44 -9.66 -3.39 -5.11
N ASN A 45 -9.37 -4.30 -4.17
CA ASN A 45 -9.06 -3.94 -2.78
C ASN A 45 -7.58 -3.99 -2.42
N LEU A 46 -6.71 -4.50 -3.31
CA LEU A 46 -5.28 -4.64 -2.97
C LEU A 46 -4.61 -3.27 -2.89
N GLU A 47 -4.93 -2.37 -3.80
CA GLU A 47 -4.41 -1.00 -3.79
C GLU A 47 -4.83 -0.24 -2.52
N LYS A 48 -6.08 -0.45 -2.07
CA LYS A 48 -6.57 0.09 -0.80
C LYS A 48 -5.81 -0.51 0.39
N ALA A 49 -5.62 -1.82 0.42
CA ALA A 49 -4.87 -2.50 1.49
C ALA A 49 -3.42 -2.01 1.57
N VAL A 50 -2.74 -1.83 0.42
CA VAL A 50 -1.38 -1.26 0.36
C VAL A 50 -1.37 0.17 0.90
N SER A 51 -2.32 1.02 0.47
CA SER A 51 -2.44 2.39 0.99
C SER A 51 -2.65 2.43 2.51
N ASP A 52 -3.36 1.46 3.06
CA ASP A 52 -3.66 1.39 4.49
C ASP A 52 -2.47 0.96 5.32
N ILE A 53 -1.67 0.03 4.78
CA ILE A 53 -0.39 -0.36 5.35
C ILE A 53 0.55 0.84 5.36
N ASP A 54 0.68 1.56 4.25
CA ASP A 54 1.55 2.75 4.18
C ASP A 54 1.13 3.84 5.18
N ARG A 55 -0.19 4.11 5.30
CA ARG A 55 -0.71 5.06 6.29
C ARG A 55 -0.41 4.63 7.72
N THR A 56 -0.57 3.34 8.01
CA THR A 56 -0.30 2.78 9.35
C THR A 56 1.19 2.82 9.66
N GLY A 57 2.04 2.50 8.67
CA GLY A 57 3.49 2.61 8.75
C GLY A 57 3.94 4.04 9.06
N ASN A 58 3.38 5.05 8.39
CA ASN A 58 3.67 6.45 8.70
C ASN A 58 3.25 6.82 10.13
N ARG A 59 2.05 6.41 10.57
CA ARG A 59 1.59 6.66 11.96
C ARG A 59 2.53 6.05 12.99
N LEU A 60 3.00 4.84 12.73
CA LEU A 60 3.94 4.12 13.59
C LEU A 60 5.30 4.84 13.66
N SER A 61 5.87 5.20 12.50
CA SER A 61 7.13 5.93 12.41
C SER A 61 7.08 7.25 13.19
N PHE A 62 6.01 8.04 13.02
CA PHE A 62 5.83 9.27 13.81
C PHE A 62 5.70 9.00 15.31
N SER A 63 4.95 7.97 15.72
CA SER A 63 4.80 7.60 17.13
C SER A 63 6.15 7.26 17.77
N ILE A 64 7.00 6.52 17.05
CA ILE A 64 8.35 6.18 17.51
C ILE A 64 9.22 7.43 17.61
N ILE A 65 9.20 8.33 16.63
CA ILE A 65 9.96 9.58 16.67
C ILE A 65 9.54 10.42 17.88
N ILE A 66 8.24 10.56 18.13
CA ILE A 66 7.70 11.29 19.29
C ILE A 66 8.15 10.64 20.59
N ALA A 67 8.01 9.32 20.74
CA ALA A 67 8.45 8.60 21.93
C ALA A 67 9.96 8.77 22.19
N SER A 68 10.77 8.70 21.12
CA SER A 68 12.22 8.92 21.17
C SER A 68 12.54 10.33 21.64
N LEU A 69 11.84 11.34 21.09
CA LEU A 69 12.04 12.74 21.44
C LEU A 69 11.66 13.02 22.90
N LEU A 70 10.56 12.44 23.39
CA LEU A 70 10.15 12.51 24.80
C LEU A 70 11.20 11.89 25.71
N LEU A 71 11.71 10.70 25.37
CA LEU A 71 12.71 9.99 26.15
C LEU A 71 14.04 10.75 26.19
N SER A 72 14.54 11.20 25.03
CA SER A 72 15.77 12.01 24.96
C SER A 72 15.64 13.32 25.73
N SER A 73 14.48 13.98 25.63
CA SER A 73 14.22 15.21 26.38
C SER A 73 14.21 14.96 27.88
N ALA A 74 13.58 13.89 28.33
CA ALA A 74 13.56 13.48 29.75
C ALA A 74 14.98 13.25 30.29
N ILE A 75 15.83 12.54 29.52
CA ILE A 75 17.22 12.29 29.88
C ILE A 75 18.00 13.60 30.01
N ILE A 76 17.84 14.55 29.08
CA ILE A 76 18.52 15.86 29.14
C ILE A 76 18.09 16.65 30.39
N VAL A 77 16.80 16.67 30.70
CA VAL A 77 16.27 17.33 31.91
C VAL A 77 16.87 16.71 33.16
N GLN A 78 16.87 15.38 33.25
CA GLN A 78 17.35 14.63 34.41
C GLN A 78 18.87 14.76 34.60
N ALA A 79 19.63 14.73 33.50
CA ALA A 79 21.07 14.86 33.53
C ALA A 79 21.54 16.30 33.85
N LYS A 80 20.62 17.28 33.82
CA LYS A 80 20.93 18.70 34.04
C LYS A 80 22.06 19.15 33.08
N ILE A 81 21.93 18.81 31.81
CA ILE A 81 22.92 19.16 30.77
C ILE A 81 22.33 20.23 29.86
N GLY A 82 23.12 21.25 29.53
CA GLY A 82 22.77 22.31 28.58
C GLY A 82 22.49 23.69 29.22
N PRO A 83 22.06 24.68 28.42
CA PRO A 83 21.74 26.01 28.92
C PRO A 83 20.48 25.96 29.81
N PHE A 84 20.56 26.59 30.98
CA PHE A 84 19.47 26.64 31.95
C PHE A 84 18.75 27.99 31.90
N ILE A 85 17.43 27.94 32.01
CA ILE A 85 16.61 29.11 32.32
C ILE A 85 15.80 28.77 33.56
N LYS A 86 15.88 29.61 34.60
CA LYS A 86 15.16 29.43 35.89
C LYS A 86 15.35 28.03 36.52
N GLY A 87 16.52 27.40 36.33
CA GLY A 87 16.86 26.09 36.91
C GLY A 87 16.45 24.86 36.08
N TYR A 88 15.84 25.04 34.91
CA TYR A 88 15.44 23.95 34.01
C TYR A 88 16.24 23.99 32.69
N PRO A 89 16.71 22.83 32.16
CA PRO A 89 17.36 22.75 30.86
C PRO A 89 16.42 23.14 29.72
N VAL A 90 16.78 24.17 28.96
CA VAL A 90 15.94 24.70 27.88
C VAL A 90 15.76 23.68 26.75
N LEU A 91 16.82 22.94 26.43
CA LEU A 91 16.81 21.92 25.37
C LEU A 91 15.79 20.82 25.64
N GLY A 92 15.73 20.33 26.88
CA GLY A 92 14.75 19.31 27.26
C GLY A 92 13.31 19.82 27.19
N LEU A 93 13.08 21.07 27.62
CA LEU A 93 11.76 21.69 27.55
C LEU A 93 11.29 21.91 26.09
N ALA A 94 12.21 22.36 25.22
CA ALA A 94 11.95 22.53 23.79
C ALA A 94 11.63 21.20 23.11
N GLY A 95 12.35 20.12 23.47
CA GLY A 95 12.08 18.79 22.95
C GLY A 95 10.71 18.25 23.38
N PHE A 96 10.32 18.43 24.65
CA PHE A 96 8.96 18.11 25.12
C PHE A 96 7.88 18.90 24.39
N PHE A 97 8.08 20.21 24.21
CA PHE A 97 7.13 21.07 23.50
C PHE A 97 6.97 20.62 22.04
N THR A 98 8.08 20.33 21.37
CA THR A 98 8.08 19.84 19.99
C THR A 98 7.37 18.49 19.88
N ALA A 99 7.65 17.57 20.80
CA ALA A 99 6.98 16.26 20.87
C ALA A 99 5.47 16.41 21.08
N ALA A 100 5.03 17.33 21.93
CA ALA A 100 3.60 17.60 22.17
C ALA A 100 2.91 18.12 20.90
N VAL A 101 3.53 19.09 20.20
CA VAL A 101 3.00 19.61 18.93
C VAL A 101 2.92 18.50 17.87
N MET A 102 3.99 17.71 17.71
CA MET A 102 4.00 16.60 16.76
C MET A 102 2.95 15.53 17.11
N GLY A 103 2.77 15.21 18.39
CA GLY A 103 1.74 14.28 18.85
C GLY A 103 0.33 14.74 18.55
N ILE A 104 0.05 16.04 18.73
CA ILE A 104 -1.25 16.63 18.37
C ILE A 104 -1.46 16.57 16.85
N LEU A 105 -0.45 16.92 16.06
CA LEU A 105 -0.52 16.86 14.59
C LEU A 105 -0.77 15.43 14.10
N LEU A 106 -0.11 14.44 14.71
CA LEU A 106 -0.34 13.02 14.43
C LEU A 106 -1.78 12.61 14.74
N LEU A 107 -2.28 12.99 15.92
CA LEU A 107 -3.64 12.68 16.36
C LEU A 107 -4.69 13.26 15.40
N ILE A 108 -4.52 14.54 15.02
CA ILE A 108 -5.38 15.19 14.02
C ILE A 108 -5.32 14.45 12.68
N GLY A 109 -4.13 14.01 12.25
CA GLY A 109 -3.95 13.22 11.03
C GLY A 109 -4.68 11.87 11.07
N ILE A 110 -4.67 11.18 12.21
CA ILE A 110 -5.38 9.91 12.41
C ILE A 110 -6.89 10.11 12.31
N ILE A 111 -7.42 11.12 13.02
CA ILE A 111 -8.86 11.42 13.05
C ILE A 111 -9.34 11.86 11.67
N LYS A 112 -8.63 12.78 11.00
CA LYS A 112 -8.98 13.30 9.68
C LYS A 112 -8.95 12.22 8.59
N SER A 113 -8.14 11.18 8.76
CA SER A 113 -8.07 10.05 7.82
C SER A 113 -9.30 9.14 7.87
N GLY A 114 -10.30 9.41 8.73
CA GLY A 114 -11.63 8.79 8.68
C GLY A 114 -11.65 7.29 9.01
N ARG A 115 -10.67 6.81 9.79
CA ARG A 115 -10.55 5.42 10.21
C ARG A 115 -10.31 5.36 11.71
N LEU A 116 -11.42 5.41 12.45
CA LEU A 116 -11.55 4.76 13.73
C LEU A 116 -12.21 3.40 13.48
#